data_AF-A0A420Y016-F1
#
_entry.id   AF-A0A420Y016-F1
#
_cell.length_a   1.000
_cell.length_b   1.000
_cell.length_c   1.000
_cell.angle_alpha   90.00
_cell.angle_beta   90.00
_cell.angle_gamma   90.00
#
_symmetry.space_group_name_H-M   'P 1'
#
loop_
_entity.id
_entity.type
_entity.pdbx_description
1 polymer ?
#
loop_
_entity_poly.entity_id
_entity_poly.type
_entity_poly.pdbx_seq_one_letter_code
_entity_poly.pdbx_strand_id
1 'polypeptide(L)'
;MKPNVSLAGGHILVYLHLLLLAVHITAYKPLSDSFLKLIPDAGADLDINNDKGLLAPILIPRVSGTQGALKTQEHFVNFFKKELPKWTIEWHNSTSKTPVSGNKEVPFANLIFKREPPWVKPGQSNLLTLVAHYDSKYTPEGFIGATDSAAPCAMLMHVARSIDKYVTQMHDEMADLGEGGTVAMDMGVQILLLDGEEAFVRWTDEDSLYGSR
;
A
#
# COMPACT_ATOMS: atom_id res chain seq x y z
N MET A 1 52.13 37.21 29.02
CA MET A 1 50.82 37.72 28.60
C MET A 1 49.97 36.55 28.14
N LYS A 2 48.86 36.25 28.81
CA LYS A 2 47.94 35.18 28.40
C LYS A 2 47.02 35.70 27.29
N PRO A 3 46.76 34.95 26.21
CA PRO A 3 45.85 35.41 25.17
C PRO A 3 44.40 35.27 25.66
N ASN A 4 43.63 36.34 25.49
CA ASN A 4 42.19 36.36 25.67
C ASN A 4 41.54 35.53 24.55
N VAL A 5 40.98 34.37 24.91
CA VAL A 5 40.13 33.60 24.00
C VAL A 5 38.75 34.27 23.99
N SER A 6 38.37 34.77 22.81
CA SER A 6 37.09 35.43 22.57
C SER A 6 35.93 34.45 22.75
N LEU A 7 35.02 34.76 23.68
CA LEU A 7 33.75 34.04 23.92
C LEU A 7 32.71 34.19 22.78
N ALA A 8 33.02 34.95 21.72
CA ALA A 8 32.05 35.29 20.68
C ALA A 8 31.67 34.10 19.75
N GLY A 9 32.54 33.08 19.63
CA GLY A 9 32.31 31.94 18.73
C GLY A 9 31.26 30.93 19.21
N GLY A 10 31.08 30.79 20.52
CA GLY A 10 30.13 29.83 21.11
C GLY A 10 28.67 30.22 20.87
N HIS A 11 28.36 31.51 20.88
CA HIS A 11 27.01 32.00 20.63
C HIS A 11 26.58 31.77 19.17
N ILE A 12 27.47 32.02 18.20
CA ILE A 12 27.18 31.80 16.78
C ILE A 12 26.92 30.32 16.49
N LEU A 13 27.69 29.41 17.10
CA LEU A 13 27.50 27.97 16.95
C LEU A 13 26.17 27.51 17.56
N VAL A 14 25.79 28.05 18.72
CA VAL A 14 24.51 27.76 19.38
C VAL A 14 23.33 28.32 18.59
N TYR A 15 23.44 29.53 18.04
CA TYR A 15 22.41 30.09 17.15
C TYR A 15 22.28 29.30 15.85
N LEU A 16 23.39 28.82 15.28
CA LEU A 16 23.38 27.98 14.08
C LEU A 16 22.76 26.60 14.38
N HIS A 17 23.06 25.99 15.53
CA HIS A 17 22.42 24.74 15.97
C HIS A 17 20.93 24.93 16.27
N LEU A 18 20.53 26.04 16.89
CA LEU A 18 19.11 26.38 17.09
C LEU A 18 18.38 26.65 15.77
N LEU A 19 19.02 27.31 14.80
CA LEU A 19 18.47 27.49 13.44
C LEU A 19 18.33 26.15 12.71
N LEU A 20 19.32 25.26 12.82
CA LEU A 20 19.30 23.91 12.23
C LEU A 20 18.24 23.01 12.89
N LEU A 21 18.02 23.14 14.21
CA LEU A 21 16.92 22.49 14.94
C LEU A 21 15.54 23.10 14.62
N ALA A 22 15.50 24.38 14.21
CA ALA A 22 14.28 25.07 13.80
C ALA A 22 13.87 24.74 12.36
N VAL A 23 14.74 24.13 11.55
CA VAL A 23 14.36 23.53 10.26
C VAL A 23 13.59 22.23 10.54
N HIS A 24 12.39 22.37 11.08
CA HIS A 24 11.41 21.29 11.04
C HIS A 24 11.06 21.12 9.57
N ILE A 25 11.62 20.08 8.94
CA ILE A 25 11.22 19.65 7.61
C ILE A 25 9.76 19.22 7.73
N THR A 26 8.83 20.13 7.48
CA THR A 26 7.42 19.78 7.28
C THR A 26 7.30 19.20 5.87
N ALA A 27 7.78 17.97 5.69
CA ALA A 27 7.68 17.23 4.43
C ALA A 27 6.23 16.95 4.03
N TYR A 28 5.28 17.18 4.95
CA TYR A 28 3.86 16.97 4.74
C TYR A 28 3.12 18.31 4.76
N LYS A 29 2.32 18.55 3.72
CA LYS A 29 1.38 19.66 3.69
C LYS A 29 0.13 19.26 4.49
N PRO A 30 -0.22 19.98 5.55
CA PRO A 30 -1.44 19.67 6.29
C PRO A 30 -2.66 19.84 5.38
N LEU A 31 -3.64 18.94 5.53
CA LEU A 31 -4.95 19.10 4.91
C LEU A 31 -5.70 20.24 5.60
N SER A 32 -6.48 21.01 4.84
CA SER A 32 -7.37 22.02 5.42
C SER A 32 -8.55 21.36 6.11
N ASP A 33 -9.13 22.01 7.11
CA ASP A 33 -10.35 21.55 7.79
C ASP A 33 -11.51 21.30 6.82
N SER A 34 -11.60 22.10 5.76
CA SER A 34 -12.57 21.89 4.69
C SER A 34 -12.35 20.57 3.95
N PHE A 35 -11.09 20.21 3.69
CA PHE A 35 -10.76 18.97 3.00
C PHE A 35 -10.91 17.76 3.92
N LEU A 36 -10.58 17.87 5.22
CA LEU A 36 -10.80 16.82 6.20
C LEU A 36 -12.28 16.40 6.27
N LYS A 37 -13.20 17.37 6.16
CA LYS A 37 -14.65 17.11 6.12
C LYS A 37 -15.13 16.45 4.83
N LEU A 38 -14.30 16.43 3.78
CA LEU A 38 -14.60 15.81 2.49
C LEU A 38 -14.02 14.40 2.36
N ILE A 39 -13.27 13.91 3.37
CA ILE A 39 -12.80 12.53 3.38
C ILE A 39 -14.03 11.61 3.46
N PRO A 40 -14.24 10.74 2.45
CA PRO A 40 -15.42 9.90 2.41
C PRO A 40 -15.40 8.89 3.55
N ASP A 41 -16.59 8.60 4.10
CA ASP A 41 -16.77 7.44 4.96
C ASP A 41 -16.75 6.17 4.11
N ALA A 42 -16.21 5.09 4.66
CA ALA A 42 -16.09 3.82 3.94
C ALA A 42 -17.45 3.11 3.75
N GLY A 43 -18.42 3.36 4.65
CA GLY A 43 -19.82 2.97 4.52
C GLY A 43 -20.05 1.61 3.89
N ALA A 44 -20.74 1.61 2.74
CA ALA A 44 -21.12 0.41 2.02
C ALA A 44 -19.95 -0.43 1.48
N ASP A 45 -18.74 0.13 1.34
CA ASP A 45 -17.57 -0.63 0.89
C ASP A 45 -17.10 -1.62 1.96
N LEU A 46 -17.23 -1.26 3.24
CA LEU A 46 -16.79 -2.07 4.37
C LEU A 46 -17.96 -2.71 5.14
N ASP A 47 -19.19 -2.63 4.61
CA ASP A 47 -20.33 -3.36 5.15
C ASP A 47 -20.12 -4.87 4.96
N ILE A 48 -20.10 -5.62 6.06
CA ILE A 48 -19.89 -7.07 6.10
C ILE A 48 -21.04 -7.87 5.46
N ASN A 49 -22.19 -7.24 5.22
CA ASN A 49 -23.37 -7.88 4.61
C ASN A 49 -23.59 -7.45 3.16
N ASN A 50 -22.72 -6.59 2.60
CA ASN A 50 -22.85 -6.11 1.24
C ASN A 50 -21.99 -6.95 0.28
N ASP A 51 -22.60 -7.93 -0.38
CA ASP A 51 -21.93 -8.80 -1.38
C ASP A 51 -21.39 -8.03 -2.61
N LYS A 52 -21.78 -6.77 -2.79
CA LYS A 52 -21.24 -5.88 -3.83
C LYS A 52 -20.20 -4.90 -3.29
N GLY A 53 -19.94 -4.94 -1.99
CA GLY A 53 -18.94 -4.13 -1.30
C GLY A 53 -17.53 -4.64 -1.52
N LEU A 54 -16.56 -4.02 -0.87
CA LEU A 54 -15.15 -4.38 -0.97
C LEU A 54 -14.77 -5.47 0.04
N LEU A 55 -15.39 -5.47 1.23
CA LEU A 55 -15.05 -6.37 2.33
C LEU A 55 -15.79 -7.72 2.27
N ALA A 56 -17.12 -7.73 2.22
CA ALA A 56 -17.89 -8.97 2.34
C ALA A 56 -17.47 -10.10 1.38
N PRO A 57 -17.15 -9.82 0.08
CA PRO A 57 -16.76 -10.87 -0.87
C PRO A 57 -15.49 -11.64 -0.50
N ILE A 58 -14.62 -11.05 0.33
CA ILE A 58 -13.36 -11.65 0.76
C ILE A 58 -13.40 -12.16 2.20
N LEU A 59 -14.53 -12.04 2.91
CA LEU A 59 -14.75 -12.65 4.23
C LEU A 59 -14.99 -14.17 4.14
N ILE A 60 -14.06 -14.86 3.48
CA ILE A 60 -14.04 -16.30 3.23
C ILE A 60 -12.66 -16.87 3.58
N PRO A 61 -12.54 -18.19 3.83
CA PRO A 61 -11.24 -18.84 3.90
C PRO A 61 -10.54 -18.74 2.53
N ARG A 62 -9.30 -18.27 2.53
CA ARG A 62 -8.53 -17.90 1.34
C ARG A 62 -7.04 -18.21 1.48
N VAL A 63 -6.75 -19.39 2.03
CA VAL A 63 -5.39 -19.96 2.12
C VAL A 63 -4.74 -20.00 0.73
N SER A 64 -3.44 -19.70 0.63
CA SER A 64 -2.69 -19.71 -0.62
C SER A 64 -2.86 -21.02 -1.40
N GLY A 65 -3.02 -20.90 -2.72
CA GLY A 65 -3.25 -22.04 -3.62
C GLY A 65 -4.65 -22.67 -3.57
N THR A 66 -5.59 -22.13 -2.79
CA THR A 66 -6.98 -22.62 -2.75
C THR A 66 -7.91 -21.84 -3.69
N GLN A 67 -9.14 -22.36 -3.89
CA GLN A 67 -10.18 -21.65 -4.64
C GLN A 67 -10.63 -20.34 -3.97
N GLY A 68 -10.53 -20.25 -2.63
CA GLY A 68 -10.83 -19.02 -1.91
C GLY A 68 -9.83 -17.91 -2.20
N ALA A 69 -8.54 -18.25 -2.28
CA ALA A 69 -7.50 -17.32 -2.72
C ALA A 69 -7.76 -16.82 -4.15
N LEU A 70 -8.08 -17.73 -5.08
CA LEU A 70 -8.40 -17.37 -6.47
C LEU A 70 -9.59 -16.41 -6.56
N LYS A 71 -10.71 -16.70 -5.87
CA LYS A 71 -11.87 -15.80 -5.82
C LYS A 71 -11.53 -14.43 -5.25
N THR A 72 -10.66 -14.38 -4.23
CA THR A 72 -10.21 -13.14 -3.62
C THR A 72 -9.37 -12.32 -4.61
N GLN A 73 -8.45 -12.96 -5.33
CA GLN A 73 -7.66 -12.31 -6.39
C GLN A 73 -8.57 -11.77 -7.51
N GLU A 74 -9.55 -12.55 -7.96
CA GLU A 74 -10.52 -12.14 -8.98
C GLU A 74 -11.33 -10.92 -8.52
N HIS A 75 -11.77 -10.88 -7.26
CA HIS A 75 -12.46 -9.72 -6.68
C HIS A 75 -11.61 -8.45 -6.79
N PHE A 76 -10.33 -8.52 -6.40
CA PHE A 76 -9.40 -7.40 -6.50
C PHE A 76 -9.20 -6.93 -7.94
N VAL A 77 -8.85 -7.86 -8.83
CA VAL A 77 -8.56 -7.53 -10.23
C VAL A 77 -9.79 -6.96 -10.94
N ASN A 78 -10.97 -7.53 -10.69
CA ASN A 78 -12.22 -7.05 -11.29
C ASN A 78 -12.57 -5.65 -10.80
N PHE A 79 -12.39 -5.38 -9.51
CA PHE A 79 -12.59 -4.04 -8.95
C PHE A 79 -11.67 -3.01 -9.62
N PHE A 80 -10.36 -3.24 -9.65
CA PHE A 80 -9.42 -2.28 -10.24
C PHE A 80 -9.65 -2.10 -11.76
N LYS A 81 -9.89 -3.18 -12.51
CA LYS A 81 -10.17 -3.08 -13.96
C LYS A 81 -11.43 -2.27 -14.26
N LYS A 82 -12.48 -2.47 -13.47
CA LYS A 82 -13.79 -1.88 -13.73
C LYS A 82 -13.89 -0.45 -13.23
N GLU A 83 -13.47 -0.22 -11.99
CA GLU A 83 -13.70 1.06 -11.29
C GLU A 83 -12.51 2.02 -11.43
N LEU A 84 -11.29 1.51 -11.66
CA LEU A 84 -10.04 2.28 -11.62
C LEU A 84 -9.17 2.05 -12.88
N PRO A 85 -9.68 2.30 -14.10
CA PRO A 85 -9.04 1.90 -15.35
C PRO A 85 -7.69 2.60 -15.66
N LYS A 86 -7.37 3.70 -14.96
CA LYS A 86 -6.06 4.38 -15.05
C LYS A 86 -4.98 3.77 -14.13
N TRP A 87 -5.31 2.75 -13.33
CA TRP A 87 -4.35 2.00 -12.53
C TRP A 87 -3.80 0.82 -13.31
N THR A 88 -2.51 0.57 -13.22
CA THR A 88 -1.90 -0.64 -13.77
C THR A 88 -2.06 -1.80 -12.80
N ILE A 89 -2.14 -3.01 -13.33
CA ILE A 89 -2.25 -4.26 -12.58
C ILE A 89 -1.11 -5.16 -13.01
N GLU A 90 -0.27 -5.55 -12.05
CA GLU A 90 0.84 -6.46 -12.24
C GLU A 90 0.69 -7.65 -11.30
N TRP A 91 1.05 -8.83 -11.81
CA TRP A 91 1.12 -10.06 -11.02
C TRP A 91 2.58 -10.37 -10.74
N HIS A 92 2.89 -10.69 -9.48
CA HIS A 92 4.19 -11.24 -9.11
C HIS A 92 3.97 -12.63 -8.52
N ASN A 93 4.17 -13.64 -9.37
CA ASN A 93 3.88 -15.03 -9.05
C ASN A 93 5.17 -15.77 -8.69
N SER A 94 5.08 -16.57 -7.66
CA SER A 94 6.14 -17.48 -7.22
C SER A 94 5.53 -18.83 -6.82
N THR A 95 6.39 -19.79 -6.54
CA THR A 95 5.99 -21.07 -5.97
C THR A 95 6.94 -21.45 -4.85
N SER A 96 6.43 -22.08 -3.81
CA SER A 96 7.27 -22.63 -2.74
C SER A 96 6.65 -23.90 -2.14
N LYS A 97 7.49 -24.76 -1.57
CA LYS A 97 7.02 -25.83 -0.70
C LYS A 97 6.66 -25.27 0.67
N THR A 98 5.66 -25.90 1.28
CA THR A 98 5.19 -25.57 2.63
C THR A 98 5.30 -26.82 3.50
N PRO A 99 5.35 -26.70 4.83
CA PRO A 99 5.40 -27.87 5.70
C PRO A 99 4.23 -28.85 5.52
N VAL A 100 3.10 -28.40 4.96
CA VAL A 100 1.90 -29.24 4.76
C VAL A 100 1.71 -29.72 3.32
N SER A 101 2.45 -29.18 2.34
CA SER A 101 2.31 -29.54 0.93
C SER A 101 3.18 -30.72 0.50
N GLY A 102 4.04 -31.22 1.39
CA GLY A 102 4.99 -32.28 1.10
C GLY A 102 5.93 -31.88 -0.04
N ASN A 103 5.90 -32.63 -1.14
CA ASN A 103 6.70 -32.33 -2.33
C ASN A 103 5.99 -31.44 -3.36
N LYS A 104 4.75 -31.02 -3.10
CA LYS A 104 3.99 -30.17 -4.01
C LYS A 104 4.36 -28.70 -3.79
N GLU A 105 4.66 -28.03 -4.90
CA GLU A 105 4.79 -26.57 -4.95
C GLU A 105 3.42 -25.90 -4.78
N VAL A 106 3.32 -24.97 -3.84
CA VAL A 106 2.14 -24.12 -3.63
C VAL A 106 2.38 -22.81 -4.39
N PRO A 107 1.44 -22.37 -5.25
CA PRO A 107 1.54 -21.07 -5.90
C PRO A 107 1.23 -19.94 -4.92
N PHE A 108 2.05 -18.89 -4.97
CA PHE A 108 1.83 -17.63 -4.29
C PHE A 108 1.76 -16.52 -5.34
N ALA A 109 0.77 -15.65 -5.24
CA ALA A 109 0.53 -14.62 -6.24
C ALA A 109 0.28 -13.26 -5.59
N ASN A 110 1.30 -12.41 -5.58
CA ASN A 110 1.12 -11.02 -5.16
C ASN A 110 0.45 -10.22 -6.27
N LEU A 111 -0.44 -9.33 -5.87
CA LEU A 111 -1.08 -8.36 -6.75
C LEU A 111 -0.52 -6.97 -6.48
N ILE A 112 -0.06 -6.32 -7.54
CA ILE A 112 0.56 -5.01 -7.50
C ILE A 112 -0.30 -4.06 -8.33
N PHE A 113 -0.84 -3.04 -7.68
CA PHE A 113 -1.63 -1.99 -8.33
C PHE A 113 -0.86 -0.68 -8.27
N LYS A 114 -0.66 0.01 -9.39
CA LYS A 114 0.06 1.30 -9.41
C LYS A 114 -0.75 2.38 -10.09
N ARG A 115 -0.72 3.57 -9.49
CA ARG A 115 -1.17 4.81 -10.10
C ARG A 115 0.03 5.72 -10.26
N GLU A 116 0.72 5.54 -11.38
CA GLU A 116 1.85 6.38 -11.78
C GLU A 116 1.36 7.62 -12.57
N PRO A 117 2.08 8.75 -12.51
CA PRO A 117 1.83 9.87 -13.40
C PRO A 117 1.99 9.50 -14.89
N PRO A 118 1.21 10.10 -15.80
CA PRO A 118 1.20 9.71 -17.21
C PRO A 118 2.48 10.11 -17.98
N TRP A 119 3.30 11.02 -17.45
CA TRP A 119 4.54 11.49 -18.09
C TRP A 119 5.78 10.67 -17.70
N VAL A 120 5.70 9.82 -16.66
CA VAL A 120 6.83 8.98 -16.27
C VAL A 120 6.86 7.69 -17.08
N LYS A 121 8.05 7.10 -17.23
CA LYS A 121 8.15 5.72 -17.71
C LYS A 121 7.68 4.77 -16.60
N PRO A 122 7.06 3.62 -16.94
CA PRO A 122 6.64 2.64 -15.95
C PRO A 122 7.77 2.27 -14.97
N GLY A 123 7.48 2.30 -13.68
CA GLY A 123 8.44 1.98 -12.61
C GLY A 123 9.47 3.06 -12.30
N GLN A 124 9.33 4.28 -12.82
CA GLN A 124 10.21 5.41 -12.52
C GLN A 124 9.58 6.45 -11.59
N SER A 125 8.37 6.20 -11.08
CA SER A 125 7.74 7.06 -10.08
C SER A 125 8.35 6.86 -8.69
N ASN A 126 8.34 7.92 -7.89
CA ASN A 126 8.41 7.82 -6.44
C ASN A 126 7.06 7.34 -5.90
N LEU A 127 7.01 6.13 -5.34
CA LEU A 127 5.75 5.50 -4.95
C LEU A 127 5.53 5.60 -3.43
N LEU A 128 4.36 6.14 -3.04
CA LEU A 128 3.81 5.84 -1.72
C LEU A 128 3.19 4.44 -1.78
N THR A 129 3.86 3.47 -1.15
CA THR A 129 3.43 2.07 -1.16
C THR A 129 2.62 1.74 0.09
N LEU A 130 1.39 1.27 -0.11
CA LEU A 130 0.50 0.75 0.91
C LEU A 130 0.40 -0.77 0.74
N VAL A 131 0.45 -1.52 1.84
CA VAL A 131 0.60 -2.98 1.78
C VAL A 131 -0.34 -3.66 2.76
N ALA A 132 -0.95 -4.76 2.32
CA ALA A 132 -1.62 -5.74 3.16
C ALA A 132 -1.36 -7.14 2.59
N HIS A 133 -1.48 -8.18 3.40
CA HIS A 133 -1.58 -9.55 2.89
C HIS A 133 -3.04 -9.95 2.75
N TYR A 134 -3.36 -10.76 1.74
CA TYR A 134 -4.73 -11.18 1.49
C TYR A 134 -4.95 -12.66 1.78
N ASP A 135 -3.92 -13.46 1.96
CA ASP A 135 -4.12 -14.85 2.39
C ASP A 135 -4.77 -14.91 3.77
N SER A 136 -5.40 -16.03 4.09
CA SER A 136 -5.85 -16.33 5.45
C SER A 136 -5.11 -17.56 5.94
N LYS A 137 -4.85 -17.62 7.25
CA LYS A 137 -4.16 -18.74 7.87
C LYS A 137 -4.78 -20.10 7.56
N TYR A 138 -3.92 -21.11 7.36
CA TYR A 138 -4.34 -22.48 7.06
C TYR A 138 -5.10 -23.16 8.22
N THR A 139 -4.74 -22.83 9.46
CA THR A 139 -5.40 -23.35 10.67
C THR A 139 -5.81 -22.22 11.61
N PRO A 140 -6.96 -22.33 12.31
CA PRO A 140 -7.92 -23.43 12.24
C PRO A 140 -8.68 -23.48 10.90
N GLU A 141 -9.24 -24.65 10.56
CA GLU A 141 -10.03 -24.81 9.34
C GLU A 141 -11.22 -23.83 9.34
N GLY A 142 -11.48 -23.21 8.19
CA GLY A 142 -12.54 -22.23 8.06
C GLY A 142 -12.19 -20.83 8.60
N PHE A 143 -10.96 -20.60 9.05
CA PHE A 143 -10.53 -19.27 9.49
C PHE A 143 -10.60 -18.27 8.33
N ILE A 144 -11.39 -17.21 8.53
CA ILE A 144 -11.61 -16.17 7.52
C ILE A 144 -10.66 -14.99 7.66
N GLY A 145 -9.91 -14.85 8.76
CA GLY A 145 -8.99 -13.72 8.93
C GLY A 145 -9.61 -12.35 8.64
N ALA A 146 -10.70 -11.99 9.35
CA ALA A 146 -11.44 -10.76 9.06
C ALA A 146 -10.60 -9.49 9.28
N THR A 147 -9.90 -9.42 10.42
CA THR A 147 -8.91 -8.37 10.70
C THR A 147 -7.52 -8.72 10.17
N ASP A 148 -7.35 -9.94 9.67
CA ASP A 148 -6.06 -10.58 9.40
C ASP A 148 -6.06 -11.30 8.03
N SER A 149 -6.05 -10.58 6.91
CA SER A 149 -6.14 -9.12 6.77
C SER A 149 -7.21 -8.68 5.76
N ALA A 150 -8.40 -9.29 5.79
CA ALA A 150 -9.50 -8.93 4.89
C ALA A 150 -9.90 -7.44 5.00
N ALA A 151 -10.07 -6.93 6.21
CA ALA A 151 -10.38 -5.52 6.46
C ALA A 151 -9.27 -4.60 5.92
N PRO A 152 -7.97 -4.80 6.23
CA PRO A 152 -6.89 -4.07 5.58
C PRO A 152 -6.94 -4.09 4.04
N CYS A 153 -7.17 -5.25 3.40
CA CYS A 153 -7.29 -5.32 1.94
C CYS A 153 -8.43 -4.43 1.42
N ALA A 154 -9.61 -4.53 2.01
CA ALA A 154 -10.77 -3.74 1.60
C ALA A 154 -10.58 -2.24 1.86
N MET A 155 -9.90 -1.87 2.96
CA MET A 155 -9.50 -0.48 3.24
C MET A 155 -8.58 0.07 2.16
N LEU A 156 -7.58 -0.70 1.70
CA LEU A 156 -6.68 -0.25 0.64
C LEU A 156 -7.42 -0.07 -0.70
N MET A 157 -8.36 -0.96 -1.02
CA MET A 157 -9.24 -0.79 -2.20
C MET A 157 -10.10 0.48 -2.09
N HIS A 158 -10.65 0.75 -0.90
CA HIS A 158 -11.43 1.96 -0.64
C HIS A 158 -10.58 3.23 -0.75
N VAL A 159 -9.34 3.19 -0.23
CA VAL A 159 -8.37 4.29 -0.38
C VAL A 159 -8.11 4.55 -1.86
N ALA A 160 -7.82 3.51 -2.65
CA ALA A 160 -7.60 3.65 -4.09
C ALA A 160 -8.77 4.36 -4.78
N ARG A 161 -10.00 3.93 -4.51
CA ARG A 161 -11.22 4.55 -5.03
C ARG A 161 -11.35 6.02 -4.64
N SER A 162 -11.11 6.30 -3.36
CA SER A 162 -11.34 7.62 -2.76
C SER A 162 -10.37 8.67 -3.30
N ILE A 163 -9.13 8.27 -3.59
CA ILE A 163 -8.11 9.19 -4.09
C ILE A 163 -8.10 9.29 -5.63
N ASP A 164 -8.60 8.30 -6.36
CA ASP A 164 -8.40 8.18 -7.81
C ASP A 164 -8.88 9.41 -8.59
N LYS A 165 -10.06 9.94 -8.25
CA LYS A 165 -10.58 11.15 -8.89
C LYS A 165 -9.60 12.32 -8.75
N TYR A 166 -9.06 12.53 -7.54
CA TYR A 166 -8.19 13.67 -7.24
C TYR A 166 -6.80 13.48 -7.86
N VAL A 167 -6.24 12.28 -7.78
CA VAL A 167 -4.96 11.93 -8.43
C VAL A 167 -5.09 12.08 -9.94
N THR A 168 -6.22 11.66 -10.51
CA THR A 168 -6.48 11.80 -11.94
C THR A 168 -6.60 13.25 -12.36
N GLN A 169 -7.37 14.07 -11.63
CA GLN A 169 -7.46 15.50 -11.92
C GLN A 169 -6.08 16.18 -11.85
N MET A 170 -5.31 15.91 -10.78
CA MET A 170 -3.96 16.45 -10.61
C MET A 170 -3.04 16.07 -11.79
N HIS A 171 -3.02 14.79 -12.16
CA HIS A 171 -2.20 14.32 -13.27
C HIS A 171 -2.63 14.90 -14.63
N ASP A 172 -3.93 14.98 -14.90
CA ASP A 172 -4.43 15.51 -16.17
C ASP A 172 -4.09 17.02 -16.28
N GLU A 173 -4.31 17.81 -15.22
CA GLU A 173 -3.97 19.25 -15.18
C GLU A 173 -2.47 19.51 -15.35
N MET A 174 -1.62 18.75 -14.65
CA MET A 174 -0.17 18.90 -14.74
C MET A 174 0.37 18.49 -16.11
N ALA A 175 -0.21 17.46 -16.73
CA ALA A 175 0.16 17.03 -18.07
C ALA A 175 -0.17 18.11 -19.11
N ASP A 176 -1.36 18.71 -19.01
CA ASP A 176 -1.82 19.79 -19.90
C ASP A 176 -0.93 21.05 -19.79
N LEU A 177 -0.43 21.35 -18.59
CA LEU A 177 0.48 22.48 -18.35
C LEU A 177 1.95 22.16 -18.66
N GLY A 178 2.29 20.90 -18.93
CA GLY A 178 3.68 20.46 -19.12
C GLY A 178 4.54 20.58 -17.86
N GLU A 179 3.92 20.51 -16.68
CA GLU A 179 4.56 20.69 -15.37
C GLU A 179 5.02 19.36 -14.71
N GLY A 180 4.93 18.25 -15.43
CA GLY A 180 5.45 16.94 -15.03
C GLY A 180 6.97 16.77 -15.28
N GLY A 181 7.55 15.71 -14.74
CA GLY A 181 8.92 15.28 -15.07
C GLY A 181 10.03 15.86 -14.18
N THR A 182 9.68 16.37 -13.00
CA THR A 182 10.66 16.64 -11.94
C THR A 182 10.50 15.63 -10.81
N VAL A 183 11.58 15.32 -10.10
CA VAL A 183 11.58 14.30 -9.01
C VAL A 183 10.48 14.54 -7.97
N ALA A 184 10.19 15.80 -7.62
CA ALA A 184 9.15 16.15 -6.66
C ALA A 184 7.73 15.94 -7.19
N MET A 185 7.56 15.93 -8.52
CA MET A 185 6.28 15.82 -9.21
C MET A 185 6.01 14.41 -9.75
N ASP A 186 7.02 13.54 -9.77
CA ASP A 186 6.92 12.14 -10.22
C ASP A 186 6.40 11.21 -9.10
N MET A 187 5.40 11.66 -8.35
CA MET A 187 4.81 10.94 -7.21
C MET A 187 3.63 10.08 -7.66
N GLY A 188 3.68 8.79 -7.37
CA GLY A 188 2.58 7.85 -7.60
C GLY A 188 2.15 7.13 -6.32
N VAL A 189 1.10 6.33 -6.43
CA VAL A 189 0.62 5.46 -5.35
C VAL A 189 0.72 4.01 -5.80
N GLN A 190 1.16 3.15 -4.90
CA GLN A 190 1.21 1.71 -5.11
C GLN A 190 0.45 0.99 -4.00
N ILE A 191 -0.33 -0.01 -4.38
CA ILE A 191 -0.95 -0.95 -3.44
C ILE A 191 -0.42 -2.34 -3.72
N LEU A 192 0.06 -3.01 -2.67
CA LEU A 192 0.48 -4.40 -2.68
C LEU A 192 -0.51 -5.23 -1.87
N LEU A 193 -1.12 -6.22 -2.51
CA LEU A 193 -1.87 -7.28 -1.84
C LEU A 193 -1.04 -8.57 -1.94
N LEU A 194 -0.38 -8.91 -0.84
CA LEU A 194 0.61 -9.99 -0.78
C LEU A 194 -0.03 -11.33 -0.45
N ASP A 195 0.52 -12.40 -1.00
CA ASP A 195 0.09 -13.78 -0.72
C ASP A 195 1.08 -14.48 0.20
N GLY A 196 0.60 -15.43 1.01
CA GLY A 196 1.40 -16.27 1.88
C GLY A 196 2.21 -15.49 2.92
N GLU A 197 1.62 -14.50 3.57
CA GLU A 197 2.22 -13.93 4.78
C GLU A 197 2.29 -14.99 5.88
N GLU A 198 1.22 -15.77 5.99
CA GLU A 198 1.00 -16.67 7.11
C GLU A 198 1.87 -17.93 7.04
N ALA A 199 2.30 -18.37 8.22
CA ALA A 199 2.85 -19.70 8.41
C ALA A 199 1.76 -20.77 8.22
N PHE A 200 2.08 -21.85 7.52
CA PHE A 200 1.19 -23.01 7.38
C PHE A 200 1.15 -23.86 8.66
N VAL A 201 2.26 -23.96 9.40
CA VAL A 201 2.35 -24.71 10.66
C VAL A 201 2.94 -23.88 11.78
N ARG A 202 4.17 -23.39 11.61
CA ARG A 202 4.89 -22.65 12.65
C ARG A 202 5.71 -21.56 11.99
N TRP A 203 5.55 -20.33 12.49
CA TRP A 203 6.32 -19.18 12.01
C TRP A 203 7.83 -19.42 12.12
N THR A 204 8.50 -19.51 10.97
CA THR A 204 9.96 -19.53 10.79
C THR A 204 10.35 -18.74 9.53
N ASP A 205 11.65 -18.56 9.29
CA ASP A 205 12.16 -17.86 8.09
C ASP A 205 11.78 -18.57 6.77
N GLU A 206 11.46 -19.86 6.83
CA GLU A 206 11.03 -20.69 5.70
C GLU A 206 9.52 -21.00 5.67
N ASP A 207 8.83 -20.88 6.81
CA ASP A 207 7.36 -21.05 6.94
C ASP A 207 6.71 -19.74 7.38
N SER A 208 6.93 -18.70 6.59
CA SER A 208 6.24 -17.39 6.63
C SER A 208 6.65 -16.56 5.41
N LEU A 209 5.94 -15.45 5.19
CA LEU A 209 6.40 -14.37 4.30
C LEU A 209 6.76 -14.85 2.88
N TYR A 210 6.03 -15.83 2.35
CA TYR A 210 6.29 -16.44 1.05
C TYR A 210 6.24 -15.45 -0.10
N GLY A 211 5.25 -14.55 -0.10
CA GLY A 211 5.12 -13.54 -1.13
C GLY A 211 6.02 -12.32 -0.92
N SER A 212 6.37 -11.97 0.32
CA SER A 212 7.08 -10.71 0.61
C SER A 212 8.61 -10.81 0.63
N ARG A 213 9.16 -12.03 0.73
CA ARG A 213 10.62 -12.28 0.70
C ARG A 213 11.21 -12.05 -0.68
#